data_AF-A0A7W9CY92-F1
#
_entry.id   AF-A0A7W9CY92-F1
#
_cell.length_a   1.000
_cell.length_b   1.000
_cell.length_c   1.000
_cell.angle_alpha   90.00
_cell.angle_beta   90.00
_cell.angle_gamma   90.00
#
_symmetry.space_group_name_H-M   'P 1'
#
loop_
_entity.id
_entity.type
_entity.pdbx_description
1 polymer ?
#
loop_
_entity_poly.entity_id
_entity_poly.type
_entity_poly.pdbx_seq_one_letter_code
_entity_poly.pdbx_strand_id
1 'polypeptide(L)'
;MPTAAQKKDFDYRVTHHTMVHEQMSRFFTGFRRDAHPMAVMCGCVGALSAFYHDSTDITDPHQRMVASLRMIAKMPTLAAMAYKYHIGQPFVYPQNDLDYASNFLRMCFAVPCEEYVVNPVLARAMDRIFILHADHEQNASTSTVRLACSSGANPFACIAAGIPCLWGPAHGGANEAALNMHSIPTPQRAFHRWC
;
A
#
# COMPACT_ATOMS: atom_id res chain seq x y z
N MET A 1 0.28 -15.69 -18.82
CA MET A 1 1.53 -15.35 -18.09
C MET A 1 2.44 -14.56 -19.03
N PRO A 2 3.18 -13.56 -18.54
CA PRO A 2 4.08 -12.75 -19.37
C PRO A 2 5.26 -13.56 -19.90
N THR A 3 5.81 -13.15 -21.04
CA THR A 3 7.12 -13.63 -21.52
C THR A 3 8.24 -13.10 -20.62
N ALA A 4 9.43 -13.70 -20.68
CA ALA A 4 10.59 -13.25 -19.92
C ALA A 4 10.95 -11.77 -20.20
N ALA A 5 10.83 -11.34 -21.46
CA ALA A 5 11.08 -9.95 -21.85
C ALA A 5 10.04 -8.99 -21.26
N GLN A 6 8.75 -9.35 -21.33
CA GLN A 6 7.67 -8.56 -20.74
C GLN A 6 7.79 -8.46 -19.21
N LYS A 7 8.15 -9.56 -18.54
CA LYS A 7 8.39 -9.55 -17.09
C LYS A 7 9.55 -8.62 -16.74
N LYS A 8 10.67 -8.71 -17.47
CA LYS A 8 11.84 -7.85 -17.23
C LYS A 8 11.51 -6.36 -17.41
N ASP A 9 10.75 -6.01 -18.45
CA ASP A 9 10.28 -4.64 -18.66
C ASP A 9 9.38 -4.18 -17.50
N PHE A 10 8.41 -5.00 -17.11
CA PHE A 10 7.51 -4.70 -16.00
C PHE A 10 8.27 -4.47 -14.69
N ASP A 11 9.15 -5.39 -14.31
CA ASP A 11 9.96 -5.30 -13.10
C ASP A 11 10.81 -4.02 -13.12
N TYR A 12 11.48 -3.74 -14.24
CA TYR A 12 12.27 -2.52 -14.41
C TYR A 12 11.43 -1.26 -14.18
N ARG A 13 10.24 -1.19 -14.80
CA ARG A 13 9.36 -0.02 -14.71
C ARG A 13 8.81 0.17 -13.31
N VAL A 14 8.43 -0.89 -12.62
CA VAL A 14 7.97 -0.83 -11.22
C VAL A 14 9.11 -0.35 -10.32
N THR A 15 10.29 -0.97 -10.40
CA THR A 15 11.45 -0.60 -9.57
C THR A 15 11.82 0.88 -9.71
N HIS A 16 11.83 1.40 -10.94
CA HIS A 16 12.21 2.80 -11.22
C HIS A 16 11.11 3.84 -10.94
N HIS A 17 9.97 3.43 -10.37
CA HIS A 17 8.90 4.33 -9.92
C HIS A 17 8.60 4.23 -8.42
N THR A 18 9.39 3.46 -7.66
CA THR A 18 9.17 3.21 -6.23
C THR A 18 9.34 4.44 -5.36
N MET A 19 10.30 5.32 -5.69
CA MET A 19 10.56 6.55 -4.95
C MET A 19 9.41 7.55 -5.12
N VAL A 20 8.96 8.14 -4.01
CA VAL A 20 7.94 9.20 -4.03
C VAL A 20 8.62 10.57 -4.10
N HIS A 21 7.92 11.57 -4.64
CA HIS A 21 8.41 12.94 -4.65
C HIS A 21 8.70 13.42 -3.22
N GLU A 22 9.84 14.09 -2.99
CA GLU A 22 10.30 14.51 -1.65
C GLU A 22 9.27 15.31 -0.86
N GLN A 23 8.52 16.19 -1.53
CA GLN A 23 7.44 16.96 -0.91
C GLN A 23 6.35 16.07 -0.27
N MET A 24 6.20 14.81 -0.68
CA MET A 24 5.33 13.84 -0.01
C MET A 24 5.77 13.57 1.43
N SER A 25 7.08 13.51 1.71
CA SER A 25 7.58 13.35 3.08
C SER A 25 7.11 14.48 4.00
N ARG A 26 7.00 15.70 3.47
CA ARG A 26 6.45 16.87 4.19
C ARG A 26 4.95 16.72 4.43
N PHE A 27 4.19 16.19 3.47
CA PHE A 27 2.77 15.91 3.64
C PHE A 27 2.49 14.98 4.83
N PHE A 28 3.34 13.96 5.07
CA PHE A 28 3.23 13.10 6.26
C PHE A 28 3.28 13.88 7.58
N THR A 29 4.06 14.96 7.65
CA THR A 29 4.18 15.77 8.87
C THR A 29 2.92 16.56 9.23
N GLY A 30 1.95 16.65 8.30
CA GLY A 30 0.64 17.23 8.58
C GLY A 30 -0.27 16.34 9.42
N PHE A 31 0.02 15.04 9.53
CA PHE A 31 -0.75 14.11 10.37
C PHE A 31 -0.23 14.11 11.80
N ARG A 32 -1.12 13.84 12.76
CA ARG A 32 -0.69 13.52 14.12
C ARG A 32 0.07 12.19 14.15
N ARG A 33 1.01 12.04 15.09
CA ARG A 33 1.79 10.79 15.25
C ARG A 33 0.94 9.59 15.69
N ASP A 34 -0.11 9.85 16.46
CA ASP A 34 -1.10 8.86 16.91
C ASP A 34 -2.19 8.55 15.86
N ALA A 35 -2.10 9.13 14.66
CA ALA A 35 -3.04 8.83 13.59
C ALA A 35 -2.93 7.35 13.18
N HIS A 36 -4.08 6.73 12.94
CA HIS A 36 -4.14 5.37 12.43
C HIS A 36 -3.46 5.27 11.05
N PRO A 37 -2.55 4.30 10.81
CA PRO A 37 -1.83 4.20 9.54
C PRO A 37 -2.74 4.16 8.30
N MET A 38 -3.92 3.53 8.39
CA MET A 38 -4.90 3.55 7.29
C MET A 38 -5.46 4.95 6.99
N ALA A 39 -5.63 5.81 7.99
CA ALA A 39 -6.08 7.18 7.78
C ALA A 39 -5.00 8.01 7.05
N VAL A 40 -3.74 7.82 7.44
CA VAL A 40 -2.58 8.40 6.74
C VAL A 40 -2.52 7.92 5.29
N MET A 41 -2.72 6.62 5.06
CA MET A 41 -2.75 6.04 3.71
C MET A 41 -3.87 6.63 2.84
N CYS A 42 -5.09 6.78 3.36
CA CYS A 42 -6.18 7.45 2.65
C CYS A 42 -5.78 8.85 2.16
N GLY A 43 -5.19 9.66 3.05
CA GLY A 43 -4.77 11.02 2.73
C GLY A 43 -3.62 11.06 1.73
N CYS A 44 -2.57 10.27 1.94
CA CYS A 44 -1.37 10.26 1.09
C CYS A 44 -1.67 9.76 -0.33
N VAL A 45 -2.49 8.71 -0.47
CA VAL A 45 -2.85 8.18 -1.80
C VAL A 45 -3.74 9.15 -2.56
N GLY A 46 -4.70 9.81 -1.88
CA GLY A 46 -5.49 10.87 -2.51
C GLY A 46 -4.63 12.05 -2.97
N ALA A 47 -3.65 12.44 -2.15
CA ALA A 47 -2.74 13.53 -2.45
C ALA A 47 -1.83 13.25 -3.66
N LEU A 48 -1.57 11.99 -4.04
CA LEU A 48 -0.78 11.65 -5.24
C LEU A 48 -1.30 12.33 -6.50
N SER A 49 -2.61 12.52 -6.62
CA SER A 49 -3.23 13.22 -7.76
C SER A 49 -2.70 14.65 -7.95
N ALA A 50 -2.30 15.34 -6.87
CA ALA A 50 -1.72 16.68 -6.93
C ALA A 50 -0.23 16.68 -7.33
N PHE A 51 0.50 15.59 -7.04
CA PHE A 51 1.92 15.47 -7.38
C PHE A 51 2.16 14.89 -8.78
N TYR A 52 1.22 14.09 -9.28
CA TYR A 52 1.34 13.32 -10.52
C TYR A 52 0.20 13.66 -11.50
N HIS A 53 -0.04 14.96 -11.69
CA HIS A 53 -1.08 15.50 -12.57
C HIS A 53 -0.79 15.26 -14.07
N ASP A 54 0.39 14.75 -14.42
CA ASP A 54 0.81 14.34 -15.76
C ASP A 54 0.26 12.96 -16.17
N SER A 55 -0.42 12.25 -15.26
CA SER A 55 -1.00 10.92 -15.51
C SER A 55 -2.42 10.79 -14.96
N THR A 56 -3.28 11.79 -15.20
CA THR A 56 -4.66 11.81 -14.70
C THR A 56 -5.72 11.68 -15.78
N ASP A 57 -5.38 11.84 -17.06
CA ASP A 57 -6.32 11.64 -18.16
C ASP A 57 -6.63 10.15 -18.34
N ILE A 58 -7.87 9.78 -18.05
CA ILE A 58 -8.34 8.40 -18.15
C ILE A 58 -8.66 7.98 -19.58
N THR A 59 -8.75 8.92 -20.53
CA THR A 59 -9.02 8.61 -21.95
C THR A 59 -7.76 8.20 -22.68
N ASP A 60 -6.60 8.71 -22.27
CA ASP A 60 -5.27 8.36 -22.78
C ASP A 60 -4.77 7.00 -22.25
N PRO A 61 -4.59 5.97 -23.11
CA PRO A 61 -4.06 4.67 -22.71
C PRO A 61 -2.68 4.71 -22.06
N HIS A 62 -1.82 5.65 -22.50
CA HIS A 62 -0.47 5.79 -21.96
C HIS A 62 -0.52 6.32 -20.52
N GLN A 63 -1.31 7.37 -20.27
CA GLN A 63 -1.47 7.91 -18.92
C GLN A 63 -2.12 6.90 -17.96
N ARG A 64 -3.12 6.12 -18.42
CA ARG A 64 -3.68 5.02 -17.61
C ARG A 64 -2.60 4.03 -17.18
N MET A 65 -1.78 3.58 -18.13
CA MET A 65 -0.68 2.64 -17.87
C MET A 65 0.36 3.24 -16.90
N VAL A 66 0.76 4.50 -17.09
CA VAL A 66 1.70 5.20 -16.19
C VAL A 66 1.12 5.32 -14.78
N ALA A 67 -0.15 5.71 -14.65
CA ALA A 67 -0.82 5.81 -13.36
C ALA A 67 -0.88 4.45 -12.64
N SER A 68 -1.25 3.37 -13.35
CA SER A 68 -1.26 2.01 -12.78
C SER A 68 0.11 1.57 -12.28
N LEU A 69 1.17 1.81 -13.05
CA LEU A 69 2.54 1.48 -12.63
C LEU A 69 3.00 2.30 -11.44
N ARG A 70 2.71 3.61 -11.42
CA ARG A 70 3.02 4.48 -10.28
C ARG A 70 2.30 4.01 -9.03
N MET A 71 1.03 3.59 -9.15
CA MET A 71 0.27 3.06 -8.02
C MET A 71 0.89 1.78 -7.45
N ILE A 72 1.20 0.81 -8.31
CA ILE A 72 1.84 -0.45 -7.89
C ILE A 72 3.20 -0.15 -7.24
N ALA A 73 4.03 0.70 -7.85
CA ALA A 73 5.38 0.98 -7.39
C ALA A 73 5.41 1.78 -6.07
N LYS A 74 4.50 2.75 -5.89
CA LYS A 74 4.55 3.70 -4.76
C LYS A 74 3.75 3.23 -3.55
N MET A 75 2.80 2.30 -3.70
CA MET A 75 1.97 1.83 -2.58
C MET A 75 2.81 1.24 -1.43
N PRO A 76 3.81 0.36 -1.68
CA PRO A 76 4.66 -0.17 -0.60
C PRO A 76 5.47 0.92 0.10
N THR A 77 5.99 1.89 -0.67
CA THR A 77 6.75 3.02 -0.12
C THR A 77 5.89 3.86 0.82
N LEU A 78 4.66 4.21 0.40
CA LEU A 78 3.73 4.96 1.24
C LEU A 78 3.32 4.18 2.50
N ALA A 79 3.06 2.88 2.37
CA ALA A 79 2.70 2.03 3.50
C ALA A 79 3.84 1.92 4.52
N ALA A 80 5.08 1.73 4.06
CA ALA A 80 6.25 1.71 4.94
C ALA A 80 6.51 3.06 5.60
N MET A 81 6.33 4.17 4.87
CA MET A 81 6.40 5.52 5.43
C MET A 81 5.32 5.74 6.50
N ALA A 82 4.09 5.29 6.29
CA ALA A 82 3.02 5.39 7.28
C ALA A 82 3.37 4.63 8.57
N TYR A 83 3.93 3.42 8.44
CA TYR A 83 4.41 2.65 9.57
C TYR A 83 5.55 3.37 10.33
N LYS A 84 6.60 3.79 9.62
CA LYS A 84 7.74 4.54 10.20
C LYS A 84 7.28 5.82 10.88
N TYR A 85 6.33 6.54 10.28
CA TYR A 85 5.77 7.76 10.83
C TYR A 85 5.07 7.50 12.17
N HIS A 86 4.27 6.45 12.23
CA HIS A 86 3.53 6.06 13.43
C HIS A 86 4.47 5.69 14.60
N ILE A 87 5.53 4.94 14.33
CA ILE A 87 6.49 4.51 15.37
C ILE A 87 7.61 5.54 15.66
N GLY A 88 7.61 6.70 14.98
CA GLY A 88 8.57 7.77 15.24
C GLY A 88 9.97 7.56 14.63
N GLN A 89 10.13 6.64 13.68
CA GLN A 89 11.41 6.35 13.04
C GLN A 89 11.58 7.10 11.70
N PRO A 90 12.82 7.31 11.22
CA PRO A 90 13.06 7.94 9.92
C PRO A 90 12.55 7.06 8.77
N PHE A 91 12.15 7.71 7.67
CA PHE A 91 11.78 7.00 6.45
C PHE A 91 12.99 6.34 5.80
N VAL A 92 12.76 5.15 5.25
CA VAL A 92 13.77 4.35 4.58
C VAL A 92 13.45 4.35 3.10
N TYR A 93 14.42 4.74 2.27
CA TYR A 93 14.25 4.77 0.82
C TYR A 93 14.19 3.36 0.22
N PRO A 94 13.45 3.18 -0.90
CA PRO A 94 13.50 1.97 -1.70
C PRO A 94 14.92 1.62 -2.19
N GLN A 95 15.18 0.34 -2.36
CA GLN A 95 16.43 -0.19 -2.94
C GLN A 95 16.10 -0.99 -4.21
N ASN A 96 16.80 -0.69 -5.31
CA ASN A 96 16.51 -1.25 -6.63
C ASN A 96 17.04 -2.67 -6.84
N ASP A 97 17.99 -3.08 -6.01
CA ASP A 97 18.61 -4.41 -5.98
C ASP A 97 17.78 -5.45 -5.23
N LEU A 98 16.75 -5.01 -4.48
CA LEU A 98 15.84 -5.88 -3.75
C LEU A 98 14.57 -6.17 -4.56
N ASP A 99 14.04 -7.39 -4.39
CA ASP A 99 12.71 -7.73 -4.89
C ASP A 99 11.60 -6.98 -4.14
N TYR A 100 10.38 -7.01 -4.69
CA TYR A 100 9.24 -6.23 -4.20
C TYR A 100 8.92 -6.48 -2.72
N ALA A 101 8.95 -7.75 -2.27
CA ALA A 101 8.64 -8.11 -0.89
C ALA A 101 9.80 -7.79 0.06
N SER A 102 11.04 -8.11 -0.35
CA SER A 102 12.25 -7.81 0.42
C SER A 102 12.43 -6.30 0.61
N ASN A 103 12.20 -5.52 -0.43
CA ASN A 103 12.27 -4.06 -0.37
C ASN A 103 11.22 -3.49 0.60
N PHE A 104 9.98 -3.99 0.57
CA PHE A 104 8.94 -3.57 1.51
C PHE A 104 9.32 -3.87 2.97
N LEU A 105 9.79 -5.09 3.26
CA LEU A 105 10.25 -5.46 4.60
C LEU A 105 11.39 -4.57 5.08
N ARG A 106 12.38 -4.31 4.22
CA ARG A 106 13.48 -3.40 4.53
C ARG A 106 12.96 -1.99 4.84
N MET A 107 12.07 -1.45 4.01
CA MET A 107 11.53 -0.10 4.25
C MET A 107 10.76 0.00 5.58
N CYS A 108 10.07 -1.07 5.99
CA CYS A 108 9.38 -1.12 7.27
C CYS A 108 10.33 -1.21 8.47
N PHE A 109 11.34 -2.08 8.41
CA PHE A 109 12.08 -2.52 9.61
C PHE A 109 13.53 -2.04 9.70
N ALA A 110 14.16 -1.62 8.61
CA ALA A 110 15.53 -1.12 8.66
C ALA A 110 15.62 0.19 9.45
N VAL A 111 16.74 0.40 10.14
CA VAL A 111 17.08 1.65 10.83
C VAL A 111 18.48 2.10 10.42
N PRO A 112 18.82 3.39 10.55
CA PRO A 112 20.17 3.86 10.20
C PRO A 112 21.28 3.33 11.12
N CYS A 113 20.93 2.76 12.28
CA CYS A 113 21.87 2.37 13.31
C CYS A 113 22.57 1.03 13.03
N GLU A 114 22.06 0.22 12.11
CA GLU A 114 22.60 -1.10 11.78
C GLU A 114 22.19 -1.56 10.38
N GLU A 115 22.93 -2.53 9.84
CA GLU A 115 22.58 -3.14 8.56
C GLU A 115 21.37 -4.08 8.72
N TYR A 116 20.35 -3.86 7.90
CA TYR A 116 19.16 -4.71 7.89
C TYR A 116 19.30 -5.82 6.85
N VAL A 117 19.42 -7.06 7.32
CA VAL A 117 19.44 -8.25 6.46
C VAL A 117 18.05 -8.86 6.39
N VAL A 118 17.46 -8.87 5.19
CA VAL A 118 16.12 -9.45 4.98
C VAL A 118 16.16 -10.96 5.17
N ASN A 119 15.31 -11.50 6.05
CA ASN A 119 15.17 -12.94 6.21
C ASN A 119 14.42 -13.53 5.00
N PRO A 120 15.02 -14.49 4.26
CA PRO A 120 14.42 -15.05 3.04
C PRO A 120 13.11 -15.81 3.29
N VAL A 121 12.89 -16.32 4.51
CA VAL A 121 11.62 -16.95 4.91
C VAL A 121 10.53 -15.89 5.04
N LEU A 122 10.84 -14.75 5.68
CA LEU A 122 9.89 -13.65 5.84
C LEU A 122 9.58 -12.97 4.50
N ALA A 123 10.58 -12.78 3.63
CA ALA A 123 10.38 -12.24 2.28
C ALA A 123 9.42 -13.12 1.47
N ARG A 124 9.62 -14.44 1.48
CA ARG A 124 8.73 -15.38 0.79
C ARG A 124 7.32 -15.42 1.38
N ALA A 125 7.20 -15.28 2.71
CA ALA A 125 5.89 -15.18 3.36
C ALA A 125 5.16 -13.90 2.94
N MET A 126 5.87 -12.77 2.91
CA MET A 126 5.33 -11.48 2.48
C MET A 126 4.89 -11.49 1.01
N ASP A 127 5.70 -12.08 0.12
CA ASP A 127 5.35 -12.25 -1.29
C ASP A 127 4.03 -13.04 -1.46
N ARG A 128 3.87 -14.12 -0.69
CA ARG A 128 2.62 -14.88 -0.67
C ARG A 128 1.45 -14.07 -0.13
N ILE A 129 1.65 -13.25 0.91
CA ILE A 129 0.61 -12.37 1.44
C ILE A 129 0.13 -11.41 0.34
N PHE A 130 1.07 -10.80 -0.40
CA PHE A 130 0.73 -9.92 -1.52
C PHE A 130 -0.05 -10.65 -2.62
N ILE A 131 0.40 -11.84 -3.02
CA ILE A 131 -0.28 -12.64 -4.05
C ILE A 131 -1.70 -13.01 -3.60
N LEU A 132 -1.88 -13.46 -2.37
CA LEU A 132 -3.18 -13.90 -1.84
C LEU A 132 -4.19 -12.76 -1.70
N HIS A 133 -3.71 -11.51 -1.52
CA HIS A 133 -4.56 -10.33 -1.38
C HIS A 133 -4.58 -9.47 -2.66
N ALA A 134 -4.02 -9.96 -3.77
CA ALA A 134 -3.85 -9.17 -4.99
C ALA A 134 -5.19 -8.75 -5.61
N ASP A 135 -6.19 -9.63 -5.59
CA ASP A 135 -7.55 -9.33 -6.05
C ASP A 135 -8.55 -10.26 -5.36
N HIS A 136 -9.80 -9.79 -5.24
CA HIS A 136 -10.90 -10.59 -4.71
C HIS A 136 -12.22 -10.20 -5.40
N GLU A 137 -12.18 -10.14 -6.73
CA GLU A 137 -13.33 -9.95 -7.61
C GLU A 137 -14.20 -8.73 -7.25
N GLN A 138 -15.53 -8.88 -7.18
CA GLN A 138 -16.48 -7.78 -6.95
C GLN A 138 -16.76 -7.51 -5.47
N ASN A 139 -15.71 -7.42 -4.65
CA ASN A 139 -15.86 -7.01 -3.25
C ASN A 139 -16.23 -5.51 -3.14
N ALA A 140 -16.57 -5.08 -1.91
CA ALA A 140 -17.04 -3.72 -1.64
C ALA A 140 -16.02 -2.63 -2.05
N SER A 141 -14.73 -2.81 -1.75
CA SER A 141 -13.70 -1.84 -2.15
C SER A 141 -13.52 -1.78 -3.66
N THR A 142 -13.49 -2.93 -4.36
CA THR A 142 -13.42 -2.95 -5.82
C THR A 142 -14.61 -2.24 -6.45
N SER A 143 -15.82 -2.49 -5.93
CA SER A 143 -17.05 -1.84 -6.40
C SER A 143 -17.01 -0.32 -6.18
N THR A 144 -16.47 0.13 -5.05
CA THR A 144 -16.28 1.55 -4.73
C THR A 144 -15.31 2.21 -5.73
N VAL A 145 -14.18 1.56 -6.02
CA VAL A 145 -13.22 2.04 -7.03
C VAL A 145 -13.89 2.15 -8.40
N ARG A 146 -14.65 1.12 -8.82
CA ARG A 146 -15.36 1.12 -10.11
C ARG A 146 -16.38 2.24 -10.20
N LEU A 147 -17.14 2.47 -9.13
CA LEU A 147 -18.16 3.52 -9.07
C LEU A 147 -17.52 4.92 -9.08
N ALA A 148 -16.43 5.14 -8.34
CA ALA A 148 -15.70 6.40 -8.38
C ALA A 148 -15.15 6.68 -9.80
N CYS A 149 -14.56 5.67 -10.43
CA CYS A 149 -13.97 5.80 -11.75
C CYS A 149 -14.99 6.00 -12.88
N SER A 150 -16.24 5.53 -12.75
CA SER A 150 -17.27 5.76 -13.78
C SER A 150 -17.66 7.24 -13.90
N SER A 151 -17.42 8.05 -12.87
CA SER A 151 -17.61 9.50 -12.92
C SER A 151 -16.53 10.27 -13.68
N GLY A 152 -15.47 9.59 -14.11
CA GLY A 152 -14.30 10.23 -14.71
C GLY A 152 -13.23 10.68 -13.71
N ALA A 153 -13.32 10.23 -12.45
CA ALA A 153 -12.34 10.57 -11.42
C ALA A 153 -10.93 10.07 -11.80
N ASN A 154 -9.90 10.81 -11.41
CA ASN A 154 -8.52 10.44 -11.68
C ASN A 154 -8.14 9.12 -10.98
N PRO A 155 -7.19 8.32 -11.53
CA PRO A 155 -6.89 6.99 -11.00
C PRO A 155 -6.44 6.97 -9.53
N PHE A 156 -5.66 7.98 -9.10
CA PHE A 156 -5.19 8.08 -7.72
C PHE A 156 -6.35 8.29 -6.74
N ALA A 157 -7.29 9.17 -7.08
CA ALA A 157 -8.50 9.41 -6.29
C ALA A 157 -9.42 8.19 -6.27
N CYS A 158 -9.56 7.44 -7.38
CA CYS A 158 -10.33 6.20 -7.38
C CYS A 158 -9.76 5.18 -6.39
N ILE A 159 -8.43 4.97 -6.40
CA ILE A 159 -7.79 4.04 -5.45
C ILE A 159 -7.92 4.57 -4.01
N ALA A 160 -7.75 5.87 -3.81
CA ALA A 160 -7.95 6.50 -2.50
C ALA A 160 -9.37 6.26 -1.95
N ALA A 161 -10.40 6.21 -2.79
CA ALA A 161 -11.77 5.88 -2.38
C ALA A 161 -11.94 4.40 -1.98
N GLY A 162 -11.15 3.49 -2.56
CA GLY A 162 -11.13 2.08 -2.20
C GLY A 162 -10.54 1.81 -0.80
N ILE A 163 -9.55 2.59 -0.37
CA ILE A 163 -8.85 2.42 0.92
C ILE A 163 -9.79 2.55 2.13
N PRO A 164 -10.63 3.59 2.31
CA PRO A 164 -11.53 3.67 3.45
C PRO A 164 -12.63 2.60 3.40
N CYS A 165 -13.05 2.18 2.20
CA CYS A 165 -13.98 1.06 2.05
C CYS A 165 -13.33 -0.26 2.52
N LEU A 166 -12.06 -0.47 2.17
CA LEU A 166 -11.26 -1.60 2.67
C LEU A 166 -11.01 -1.51 4.17
N TRP A 167 -10.77 -0.33 4.72
CA TRP A 167 -10.47 -0.15 6.14
C TRP A 167 -11.66 -0.46 7.05
N GLY A 168 -12.89 -0.42 6.53
CA GLY A 168 -14.08 -0.77 7.30
C GLY A 168 -13.93 -2.13 8.03
N PRO A 169 -14.40 -2.25 9.29
CA PRO A 169 -14.18 -3.44 10.11
C PRO A 169 -14.84 -4.71 9.54
N ALA A 170 -15.86 -4.55 8.70
CA ALA A 170 -16.53 -5.64 8.00
C ALA A 170 -15.87 -6.04 6.66
N HIS A 171 -14.73 -5.44 6.32
CA HIS A 171 -13.97 -5.74 5.09
C HIS A 171 -12.50 -6.02 5.45
N GLY A 172 -11.54 -5.23 4.96
CA GLY A 172 -10.11 -5.40 5.25
C GLY A 172 -9.72 -5.10 6.70
N GLY A 173 -10.51 -4.28 7.42
CA GLY A 173 -10.34 -4.08 8.87
C GLY A 173 -10.62 -5.33 9.71
N ALA A 174 -11.24 -6.37 9.11
CA ALA A 174 -11.49 -7.63 9.80
C ALA A 174 -10.21 -8.36 10.22
N ASN A 175 -9.11 -8.20 9.47
CA ASN A 175 -7.81 -8.81 9.82
C ASN A 175 -7.27 -8.24 11.15
N GLU A 176 -7.36 -6.93 11.33
CA GLU A 176 -7.00 -6.27 12.59
C GLU A 176 -7.96 -6.66 13.72
N ALA A 177 -9.26 -6.73 13.45
CA ALA A 177 -10.26 -7.18 14.42
C ALA A 177 -10.00 -8.63 14.88
N ALA A 178 -9.59 -9.52 13.97
CA ALA A 178 -9.22 -10.89 14.27
C ALA A 178 -7.93 -10.97 15.12
N LEU A 179 -6.92 -10.14 14.83
CA LEU A 179 -5.72 -10.05 15.68
C LEU A 179 -6.05 -9.53 17.09
N ASN A 180 -6.93 -8.54 17.20
CA ASN A 180 -7.42 -8.06 18.48
C ASN A 180 -8.20 -9.15 19.25
N MET A 181 -8.83 -10.11 18.55
CA MET A 181 -9.46 -11.26 19.19
C MET A 181 -8.43 -12.23 19.78
N HIS A 182 -7.28 -12.43 19.12
CA HIS A 182 -6.19 -13.24 19.68
C HIS A 182 -5.54 -12.64 20.94
N SER A 183 -5.72 -11.34 21.17
CA SER A 183 -5.32 -10.70 22.43
C SER A 183 -6.27 -11.02 23.61
N ILE A 184 -7.40 -11.72 23.35
CA ILE A 184 -8.33 -12.17 24.39
C ILE A 184 -7.79 -13.48 25.01
N PRO A 185 -7.50 -13.51 26.32
CA PRO A 185 -6.77 -14.60 26.94
C PRO A 185 -7.53 -15.94 27.03
N THR A 186 -8.83 -16.00 26.72
CA THR A 186 -9.60 -17.24 26.77
C THR A 186 -10.55 -17.44 25.57
N PRO A 187 -10.59 -18.66 24.97
CA PRO A 187 -11.42 -18.95 23.80
C PRO A 187 -12.93 -18.70 23.99
N GLN A 188 -13.47 -18.94 25.20
CA GLN A 188 -14.90 -18.72 25.46
C GLN A 188 -15.30 -17.23 25.43
N ARG A 189 -14.40 -16.31 25.78
CA ARG A 189 -14.67 -14.86 25.73
C ARG A 189 -14.60 -14.29 24.32
N ALA A 190 -13.81 -14.92 23.44
CA ALA A 190 -13.76 -14.56 22.03
C ALA A 190 -15.09 -14.87 21.32
N PHE A 191 -15.70 -16.03 21.61
CA PHE A 191 -16.96 -16.47 20.99
C PHE A 191 -18.16 -15.57 21.35
N HIS A 192 -18.29 -15.19 22.63
CA HIS A 192 -19.39 -14.33 23.10
C HIS A 192 -19.35 -12.87 22.63
N ARG A 193 -18.22 -12.40 22.09
CA ARG A 193 -18.08 -11.03 21.59
C ARG A 193 -18.37 -10.92 20.10
N TRP A 194 -18.57 -12.04 19.43
CA TRP A 194 -18.66 -12.14 17.97
C TRP A 194 -20.04 -12.63 17.49
N CYS A 195 -20.76 -13.39 18.32
CA CYS A 195 -22.20 -13.63 18.19
C CYS A 195 -23.02 -12.50 18.82
#